data_AF-A0A5N6E850-F1
#
_entry.id   AF-A0A5N6E850-F1
#
_cell.length_a   1.000
_cell.length_b   1.000
_cell.length_c   1.000
_cell.angle_alpha   90.00
_cell.angle_beta   90.00
_cell.angle_gamma   90.00
#
_symmetry.space_group_name_H-M   'P 1'
#
loop_
_entity.id
_entity.type
_entity.pdbx_description
1 polymer ?
#
loop_
_entity_poly.entity_id
_entity_poly.type
_entity_poly.pdbx_seq_one_letter_code
_entity_poly.pdbx_strand_id
1 'polypeptide(L)'
;MPAGPRHNHSFRSTWRRQDRNQWTTFHWILEWGDLHPTELGRTLCTYWLGMKFHPVITFVYYNVAFQVFLSLLLRSIRQLRHTYGFLDGDKLERDGIPDVAVRKAFMSILLVSIGRPLMTVPLAYRVDETPSLISWKFLPLEAIMHEVDCLWRYHRTYHLNKHPNPLLAIYADHKQEFFDIWGIPLMTYFTMRLKGLPMGYYEWYICQQYVVFSEVAGHSGLRLYAPTPNLASWVMKLFDVDEAIEDHDLHHRRGWKHSFNYGKQTRI
;
A
#
# COMPACT_ATOMS: atom_id res chain seq x y z
N MET A 1 31.40 -30.78 29.24
CA MET A 1 30.08 -31.12 28.67
C MET A 1 29.97 -30.43 27.31
N PRO A 2 29.72 -31.13 26.20
CA PRO A 2 29.59 -30.48 24.90
C PRO A 2 28.27 -29.72 24.84
N ALA A 3 28.33 -28.46 24.40
CA ALA A 3 27.15 -27.63 24.19
C ALA A 3 26.27 -28.26 23.09
N GLY A 4 25.00 -28.51 23.42
CA GLY A 4 24.00 -29.00 22.45
C GLY A 4 23.81 -28.02 21.28
N PRO A 5 23.32 -28.50 20.13
CA PRO A 5 23.16 -27.67 18.95
C PRO A 5 22.22 -26.49 19.23
N ARG A 6 22.70 -25.28 19.00
CA ARG A 6 21.87 -24.07 19.02
C ARG A 6 20.80 -24.19 17.94
N HIS A 7 19.54 -24.25 18.33
CA HIS A 7 18.42 -24.20 17.40
C HIS A 7 18.46 -22.86 16.65
N ASN A 8 18.86 -22.92 15.39
CA ASN A 8 18.74 -21.81 14.46
C ASN A 8 17.25 -21.69 14.12
N HIS A 9 16.48 -20.95 14.93
CA HIS A 9 15.09 -20.63 14.63
C HIS A 9 15.05 -19.65 13.44
N SER A 10 15.23 -20.19 12.23
CA SER A 10 14.81 -19.51 11.00
C SER A 10 13.32 -19.18 11.16
N PHE A 11 12.95 -17.90 11.15
CA PHE A 11 11.57 -17.43 11.11
C PHE A 11 10.92 -17.88 9.78
N ARG A 12 10.63 -19.17 9.65
CA ARG A 12 9.96 -19.72 8.48
C ARG A 12 8.47 -19.51 8.67
N SER A 13 7.91 -18.69 7.81
CA SER A 13 6.49 -18.40 7.76
C SER A 13 5.70 -19.65 7.36
N THR A 14 4.90 -20.22 8.28
CA THR A 14 4.15 -21.49 8.09
C THR A 14 2.66 -21.31 7.83
N TRP A 15 2.15 -20.08 7.76
CA TRP A 15 0.71 -19.80 7.55
C TRP A 15 0.14 -20.46 6.29
N ARG A 16 0.97 -20.68 5.26
CA ARG A 16 0.59 -21.38 4.02
C ARG A 16 0.11 -22.83 4.24
N ARG A 17 0.45 -23.43 5.38
CA ARG A 17 -0.01 -24.78 5.77
C ARG A 17 -1.32 -24.77 6.56
N GLN A 18 -1.79 -23.58 6.96
CA GLN A 18 -3.07 -23.45 7.66
C GLN A 18 -4.23 -23.59 6.66
N ASP A 19 -5.39 -24.01 7.17
CA ASP A 19 -6.63 -24.03 6.38
C ASP A 19 -6.86 -22.65 5.75
N ARG A 20 -7.14 -22.62 4.44
CA ARG A 20 -7.42 -21.40 3.68
C ARG A 20 -8.63 -20.65 4.21
N ASN A 21 -9.54 -21.31 4.93
CA ASN A 21 -10.65 -20.64 5.62
C ASN A 21 -10.20 -19.71 6.76
N GLN A 22 -8.98 -19.92 7.30
CA GLN A 22 -8.37 -19.08 8.33
C GLN A 22 -7.53 -17.93 7.73
N TRP A 23 -7.41 -17.87 6.40
CA TRP A 23 -6.60 -16.86 5.74
C TRP A 23 -7.29 -15.50 5.76
N THR A 24 -6.65 -14.55 6.43
CA THR A 24 -7.00 -13.13 6.34
C THR A 24 -6.68 -12.57 4.93
N THR A 25 -7.18 -11.37 4.65
CA THR A 25 -6.90 -10.65 3.39
C THR A 25 -5.40 -10.53 3.10
N PHE A 26 -4.56 -10.32 4.11
CA PHE A 26 -3.11 -10.24 3.94
C PHE A 26 -2.47 -11.53 3.40
N HIS A 27 -2.97 -12.69 3.83
CA HIS A 27 -2.51 -13.98 3.30
C HIS A 27 -2.86 -14.12 1.82
N TRP A 28 -4.07 -13.74 1.43
CA TRP A 28 -4.49 -13.74 0.03
C TRP A 28 -3.71 -12.75 -0.83
N ILE A 29 -3.35 -11.58 -0.28
CA ILE A 29 -2.51 -10.59 -0.95
C ILE A 29 -1.13 -11.17 -1.25
N LEU A 30 -0.50 -11.79 -0.25
CA LEU A 30 0.82 -12.42 -0.42
C LEU A 30 0.77 -13.59 -1.40
N GLU A 31 -0.32 -14.36 -1.40
CA GLU A 31 -0.52 -15.48 -2.32
C GLU A 31 -0.72 -15.02 -3.78
N TRP A 32 -1.62 -14.06 -4.01
CA TRP A 32 -1.89 -13.55 -5.36
C TRP A 32 -0.74 -12.73 -5.94
N GLY A 33 -0.03 -11.97 -5.09
CA GLY A 33 1.15 -11.21 -5.49
C GLY A 33 2.41 -12.07 -5.61
N ASP A 34 2.35 -13.33 -5.19
CA ASP A 34 3.49 -14.24 -5.19
C ASP A 34 4.69 -13.76 -4.34
N LEU A 35 4.43 -13.10 -3.21
CA LEU A 35 5.41 -12.31 -2.44
C LEU A 35 5.94 -13.05 -1.20
N HIS A 36 6.22 -14.35 -1.32
CA HIS A 36 6.54 -15.20 -0.16
C HIS A 36 8.01 -15.08 0.28
N PRO A 37 8.31 -14.74 1.57
CA PRO A 37 9.68 -14.41 2.01
C PRO A 37 10.72 -15.53 2.06
N THR A 38 10.37 -16.81 1.94
CA THR A 38 11.36 -17.90 1.82
C THR A 38 10.63 -19.22 1.55
N GLU A 39 11.28 -20.12 0.83
CA GLU A 39 10.68 -21.35 0.34
C GLU A 39 10.29 -22.34 1.45
N LEU A 40 9.07 -22.86 1.33
CA LEU A 40 8.93 -24.30 1.19
C LEU A 40 7.96 -24.56 0.03
N GLY A 41 8.54 -24.62 -1.19
CA GLY A 41 7.89 -25.25 -2.34
C GLY A 41 7.69 -24.44 -3.62
N ARG A 42 8.40 -23.31 -3.82
CA ARG A 42 8.36 -22.42 -5.01
C ARG A 42 6.97 -21.98 -5.49
N THR A 43 6.95 -20.89 -6.21
CA THR A 43 5.73 -20.13 -6.44
C THR A 43 4.76 -20.78 -7.42
N LEU A 44 3.50 -20.36 -7.47
CA LEU A 44 2.53 -20.86 -8.46
C LEU A 44 3.07 -20.70 -9.90
N CYS A 45 3.80 -19.62 -10.20
CA CYS A 45 4.41 -19.39 -11.51
C CYS A 45 5.80 -20.04 -11.68
N THR A 46 6.65 -20.05 -10.65
CA THR A 46 8.01 -20.65 -10.74
C THR A 46 8.01 -22.16 -10.57
N TYR A 47 7.01 -22.76 -9.89
CA TYR A 47 6.90 -24.21 -9.67
C TYR A 47 6.13 -24.95 -10.77
N TRP A 48 5.02 -24.40 -11.29
CA TRP A 48 4.23 -25.13 -12.32
C TRP A 48 4.80 -25.04 -13.74
N LEU A 49 5.51 -23.95 -14.07
CA LEU A 49 5.95 -23.70 -15.44
C LEU A 49 7.47 -23.69 -15.61
N GLY A 50 8.25 -23.46 -14.54
CA GLY A 50 9.70 -23.24 -14.68
C GLY A 50 10.05 -22.09 -15.63
N MET A 51 9.08 -21.20 -15.89
CA MET A 51 9.15 -20.19 -16.94
C MET A 51 9.69 -18.88 -16.39
N LYS A 52 10.75 -18.40 -17.02
CA LYS A 52 11.21 -17.02 -16.96
C LYS A 52 10.14 -16.13 -17.62
N PHE A 53 9.42 -15.33 -16.83
CA PHE A 53 8.32 -14.54 -17.38
C PHE A 53 8.84 -13.41 -18.27
N HIS A 54 8.35 -13.38 -19.51
CA HIS A 54 8.52 -12.24 -20.40
C HIS A 54 7.91 -10.98 -19.74
N PRO A 55 8.50 -9.78 -19.87
CA PRO A 55 8.00 -8.56 -19.23
C PRO A 55 6.50 -8.28 -19.45
N VAL A 56 5.96 -8.62 -20.63
CA VAL A 56 4.52 -8.50 -20.91
C VAL A 56 3.67 -9.43 -20.02
N ILE A 57 4.11 -10.67 -19.82
CA ILE A 57 3.39 -11.62 -18.94
C ILE A 57 3.47 -11.14 -17.50
N THR A 58 4.65 -10.69 -17.06
CA THR A 58 4.86 -10.07 -15.76
C THR A 58 3.91 -8.89 -15.54
N PHE A 59 3.84 -7.98 -16.52
CA PHE A 59 2.94 -6.84 -16.46
C PHE A 59 1.48 -7.27 -16.27
N VAL A 60 0.98 -8.19 -17.10
CA VAL A 60 -0.40 -8.68 -17.01
C VAL A 60 -0.66 -9.35 -15.66
N TYR A 61 0.22 -10.25 -15.23
CA TYR A 61 0.08 -10.98 -13.98
C TYR A 61 0.01 -10.05 -12.77
N TYR A 62 1.00 -9.17 -12.62
CA TYR A 62 1.08 -8.28 -11.45
C TYR A 62 0.04 -7.16 -11.49
N ASN A 63 -0.45 -6.77 -12.67
CA ASN A 63 -1.60 -5.89 -12.82
C ASN A 63 -2.89 -6.57 -12.34
N VAL A 64 -3.14 -7.82 -12.74
CA VAL A 64 -4.30 -8.58 -12.25
C VAL A 64 -4.19 -8.81 -10.74
N ALA A 65 -3.03 -9.20 -10.24
CA ALA A 65 -2.80 -9.36 -8.80
C ALA A 65 -3.06 -8.06 -8.02
N PHE A 66 -2.65 -6.91 -8.56
CA PHE A 66 -2.94 -5.60 -7.96
C PHE A 66 -4.45 -5.29 -7.93
N GLN A 67 -5.19 -5.60 -9.00
CA GLN A 67 -6.64 -5.40 -9.03
C GLN A 67 -7.37 -6.32 -8.05
N VAL A 68 -6.94 -7.58 -7.93
CA VAL A 68 -7.46 -8.52 -6.93
C VAL A 68 -7.18 -8.00 -5.52
N PHE A 69 -5.95 -7.55 -5.23
CA PHE A 69 -5.58 -6.90 -3.98
C PHE A 69 -6.53 -5.75 -3.64
N LEU A 70 -6.73 -4.80 -4.57
CA LEU A 70 -7.57 -3.63 -4.34
C LEU A 70 -9.04 -4.02 -4.10
N SER A 71 -9.54 -5.00 -4.85
CA SER A 71 -10.90 -5.52 -4.69
C SER A 71 -11.12 -6.19 -3.32
N LEU A 72 -10.15 -7.00 -2.88
CA LEU A 72 -10.17 -7.63 -1.57
C LEU A 72 -10.08 -6.60 -0.43
N LEU A 73 -9.25 -5.56 -0.60
CA LEU A 73 -9.13 -4.46 0.36
C LEU A 73 -10.46 -3.70 0.50
N LEU A 74 -11.06 -3.27 -0.61
CA LEU A 74 -12.34 -2.57 -0.62
C LEU A 74 -13.47 -3.43 -0.02
N ARG A 75 -13.49 -4.74 -0.33
CA ARG A 75 -14.44 -5.68 0.27
C ARG A 75 -14.24 -5.81 1.78
N SER A 76 -12.99 -5.90 2.24
CA SER A 76 -12.65 -5.99 3.66
C SER A 76 -13.08 -4.73 4.40
N ILE A 77 -12.76 -3.54 3.87
CA ILE A 77 -13.20 -2.26 4.43
C ILE A 77 -14.73 -2.18 4.49
N ARG A 78 -15.42 -2.59 3.43
CA ARG A 78 -16.90 -2.63 3.42
C ARG A 78 -17.45 -3.52 4.52
N GLN A 79 -16.87 -4.71 4.73
CA GLN A 79 -17.30 -5.61 5.80
C GLN A 79 -17.05 -5.00 7.18
N LEU A 80 -15.83 -4.49 7.42
CA LEU A 80 -15.48 -3.83 8.68
C LEU A 80 -16.37 -2.63 8.97
N ARG A 81 -16.75 -1.86 7.94
CA ARG A 81 -17.68 -0.74 8.09
C ARG A 81 -19.04 -1.20 8.61
N HIS A 82 -19.56 -2.32 8.12
CA HIS A 82 -20.83 -2.85 8.60
C HIS A 82 -20.75 -3.32 10.06
N THR A 83 -19.56 -3.73 10.52
CA THR A 83 -19.34 -4.21 11.90
C THR A 83 -19.06 -3.07 12.87
N TYR A 84 -18.18 -2.12 12.51
CA TYR A 84 -17.64 -1.11 13.42
C TYR A 84 -18.15 0.31 13.15
N GLY A 85 -18.76 0.56 12.00
CA GLY A 85 -19.20 1.89 11.59
C GLY A 85 -18.05 2.82 11.21
N PHE A 86 -18.36 4.12 11.16
CA PHE A 86 -17.40 5.18 10.85
C PHE A 86 -17.02 5.96 12.10
N LEU A 87 -15.80 6.48 12.13
CA LEU A 87 -15.41 7.51 13.08
C LEU A 87 -16.36 8.70 12.86
N ASP A 88 -17.03 9.15 13.92
CA ASP A 88 -18.07 10.20 13.95
C ASP A 88 -19.29 10.02 13.02
N GLY A 89 -19.55 8.79 12.57
CA GLY A 89 -20.68 8.49 11.68
C GLY A 89 -22.07 8.77 12.29
N ASP A 90 -22.15 9.06 13.59
CA ASP A 90 -23.36 9.55 14.28
C ASP A 90 -23.66 11.03 14.00
N LYS A 91 -22.67 11.79 13.53
CA LYS A 91 -22.77 13.24 13.31
C LYS A 91 -22.90 13.60 11.83
N LEU A 92 -22.11 12.96 10.97
CA LEU A 92 -21.98 13.32 9.56
C LEU A 92 -21.84 12.07 8.68
N GLU A 93 -22.41 12.15 7.49
CA GLU A 93 -22.20 11.14 6.45
C GLU A 93 -20.82 11.32 5.78
N ARG A 94 -20.35 10.26 5.12
CA ARG A 94 -19.14 10.33 4.30
C ARG A 94 -19.42 11.06 2.99
N ASP A 95 -18.41 11.78 2.51
CA ASP A 95 -18.43 12.50 1.24
C ASP A 95 -18.78 11.54 0.09
N GLY A 96 -19.77 11.91 -0.71
CA GLY A 96 -20.11 11.22 -1.94
C GLY A 96 -19.22 11.64 -3.11
N ILE A 97 -19.21 10.86 -4.18
CA ILE A 97 -18.62 11.31 -5.45
C ILE A 97 -19.66 12.18 -6.16
N PRO A 98 -19.35 13.44 -6.51
CA PRO A 98 -20.26 14.27 -7.29
C PRO A 98 -20.61 13.60 -8.64
N ASP A 99 -21.86 13.72 -9.10
CA ASP A 99 -22.30 13.05 -10.34
C ASP A 99 -21.43 13.40 -11.56
N VAL A 100 -21.04 14.67 -11.66
CA VAL A 100 -20.14 15.16 -12.73
C VAL A 100 -18.73 14.58 -12.67
N ALA A 101 -18.35 14.02 -11.52
CA ALA A 101 -17.02 13.51 -11.23
C ALA A 101 -16.92 11.97 -11.31
N VAL A 102 -18.03 11.24 -11.46
CA VAL A 102 -18.05 9.76 -11.46
C VAL A 102 -17.12 9.18 -12.52
N ARG A 103 -17.19 9.68 -13.76
CA ARG A 103 -16.31 9.22 -14.85
C ARG A 103 -14.84 9.45 -14.51
N LYS A 104 -14.52 10.60 -13.91
CA LYS A 104 -13.14 10.93 -13.53
C LYS A 104 -12.66 9.98 -12.43
N ALA A 105 -13.42 9.83 -11.36
CA ALA A 105 -13.08 8.91 -10.26
C ALA A 105 -12.81 7.49 -10.78
N PHE A 106 -13.69 6.96 -11.65
CA PHE A 106 -13.49 5.65 -12.27
C PHE A 106 -12.20 5.57 -13.10
N MET A 107 -11.94 6.58 -13.95
CA MET A 107 -10.73 6.61 -14.77
C MET A 107 -9.45 6.74 -13.94
N SER A 108 -9.48 7.50 -12.85
CA SER A 108 -8.34 7.61 -11.93
C SER A 108 -8.04 6.26 -11.29
N ILE A 109 -9.05 5.45 -10.93
CA ILE A 109 -8.85 4.10 -10.35
C ILE A 109 -8.16 3.20 -11.36
N LEU A 110 -8.64 3.23 -12.60
CA LEU A 110 -8.06 2.47 -13.70
C LEU A 110 -6.60 2.91 -13.96
N LEU A 111 -6.35 4.22 -13.98
CA LEU A 111 -5.03 4.78 -14.26
C LEU A 111 -4.02 4.44 -13.16
N VAL A 112 -4.41 4.46 -11.88
CA VAL A 112 -3.55 3.99 -10.78
C VAL A 112 -3.23 2.52 -10.94
N SER A 113 -4.26 1.71 -11.25
CA SER A 113 -4.13 0.26 -11.37
C SER A 113 -3.20 -0.16 -12.51
N ILE A 114 -3.23 0.57 -13.63
CA ILE A 114 -2.42 0.28 -14.82
C ILE A 114 -1.07 1.02 -14.81
N GLY A 115 -1.08 2.28 -14.41
CA GLY A 115 0.08 3.17 -14.47
C GLY A 115 1.23 2.70 -13.59
N ARG A 116 0.95 2.28 -12.35
CA ARG A 116 2.02 1.84 -11.43
C ARG A 116 2.74 0.56 -11.93
N PRO A 117 2.05 -0.48 -12.44
CA PRO A 117 2.71 -1.60 -13.12
C PRO A 117 3.46 -1.20 -14.40
N LEU A 118 2.93 -0.26 -15.18
CA LEU A 118 3.56 0.20 -16.43
C LEU A 118 4.93 0.83 -16.23
N MET A 119 5.17 1.54 -15.12
CA MET A 119 6.51 2.05 -14.81
C MET A 119 7.43 1.03 -14.15
N THR A 120 6.90 0.16 -13.28
CA THR A 120 7.72 -0.76 -12.47
C THR A 120 8.35 -1.85 -13.32
N VAL A 121 7.62 -2.41 -14.30
CA VAL A 121 8.14 -3.50 -15.14
C VAL A 121 9.33 -3.06 -16.00
N PRO A 122 9.27 -2.00 -16.83
CA PRO A 122 10.40 -1.63 -17.68
C PRO A 122 11.64 -1.20 -16.88
N LEU A 123 11.45 -0.54 -15.74
CA LEU A 123 12.54 0.06 -14.97
C LEU A 123 13.24 -0.94 -14.03
N ALA A 124 12.48 -1.81 -13.38
CA ALA A 124 12.97 -2.62 -12.27
C ALA A 124 12.88 -4.13 -12.51
N TYR A 125 12.04 -4.61 -13.43
CA TYR A 125 11.91 -6.06 -13.64
C TYR A 125 13.15 -6.66 -14.28
N ARG A 126 13.65 -7.73 -13.65
CA ARG A 126 14.73 -8.57 -14.14
C ARG A 126 14.27 -10.01 -14.08
N VAL A 127 14.45 -10.71 -15.19
CA VAL A 127 13.96 -12.08 -15.39
C VAL A 127 14.63 -13.09 -14.45
N ASP A 128 15.85 -12.79 -14.01
CA ASP A 128 16.63 -13.65 -13.12
C ASP A 128 16.42 -13.32 -11.63
N GLU A 129 15.68 -12.26 -11.33
CA GLU A 129 15.29 -11.93 -9.95
C GLU A 129 13.99 -12.67 -9.59
N THR A 130 13.87 -13.08 -8.33
CA THR A 130 12.65 -13.71 -7.81
C THR A 130 12.19 -13.00 -6.53
N PRO A 131 10.91 -13.13 -6.12
CA PRO A 131 10.41 -12.55 -4.88
C PRO A 131 11.20 -13.00 -3.64
N SER A 132 11.83 -14.18 -3.69
CA SER A 132 12.68 -14.66 -2.60
C SER A 132 13.92 -13.81 -2.31
N LEU A 133 14.31 -12.93 -3.25
CA LEU A 133 15.47 -12.04 -3.13
C LEU A 133 15.12 -10.69 -2.48
N ILE A 134 13.85 -10.47 -2.07
CA ILE A 134 13.40 -9.22 -1.46
C ILE A 134 14.25 -8.86 -0.24
N SER A 135 14.84 -7.67 -0.26
CA SER A 135 15.46 -7.09 0.92
C SER A 135 14.41 -6.40 1.81
N TRP A 136 13.96 -7.09 2.85
CA TRP A 136 13.02 -6.57 3.86
C TRP A 136 13.57 -5.44 4.75
N LYS A 137 14.83 -5.04 4.58
CA LYS A 137 15.47 -4.05 5.45
C LYS A 137 14.93 -2.61 5.28
N PHE A 138 14.12 -2.33 4.25
CA PHE A 138 13.73 -0.96 3.92
C PHE A 138 12.29 -0.87 3.42
N LEU A 139 11.49 -0.03 4.09
CA LEU A 139 10.22 0.49 3.58
C LEU A 139 10.32 2.02 3.60
N PRO A 140 10.01 2.73 2.49
CA PRO A 140 10.14 4.18 2.42
C PRO A 140 9.20 4.91 3.38
N LEU A 141 9.72 6.04 3.89
CA LEU A 141 8.98 7.13 4.53
C LEU A 141 8.45 8.06 3.42
N GLU A 142 7.14 8.30 3.36
CA GLU A 142 6.53 9.30 2.47
C GLU A 142 5.90 10.42 3.32
N ALA A 143 6.42 11.66 3.23
CA ALA A 143 5.82 12.85 3.84
C ALA A 143 6.09 14.18 3.08
N ILE A 144 6.58 14.13 1.83
CA ILE A 144 7.12 15.34 1.17
C ILE A 144 6.04 16.33 0.70
N MET A 145 4.85 15.86 0.31
CA MET A 145 3.80 16.75 -0.23
C MET A 145 3.20 17.71 0.81
N HIS A 146 3.26 17.34 2.09
CA HIS A 146 2.69 18.13 3.18
C HIS A 146 3.66 19.14 3.79
N GLU A 147 4.97 18.91 3.64
CA GLU A 147 6.02 19.74 4.26
C GLU A 147 6.41 20.97 3.42
N VAL A 148 6.15 20.95 2.11
CA VAL A 148 6.57 22.02 1.20
C VAL A 148 5.35 22.85 0.77
N ASP A 149 5.29 24.11 1.20
CA ASP A 149 4.21 25.08 0.88
C ASP A 149 3.91 25.14 -0.64
N CYS A 150 4.93 25.01 -1.48
CA CYS A 150 4.82 25.03 -2.94
C CYS A 150 4.12 23.79 -3.51
N LEU A 151 4.15 22.65 -2.80
CA LEU A 151 3.51 21.40 -3.20
C LEU A 151 2.05 21.31 -2.71
N TRP A 152 1.73 21.99 -1.59
CA TRP A 152 0.36 22.05 -1.07
C TRP A 152 -0.67 22.52 -2.12
N ARG A 153 -0.31 23.46 -3.01
CA ARG A 153 -1.24 23.93 -4.05
C ARG A 153 -1.74 22.83 -4.99
N TYR A 154 -0.97 21.75 -5.13
CA TYR A 154 -1.34 20.57 -5.91
C TYR A 154 -2.08 19.56 -5.04
N HIS A 155 -1.75 19.46 -3.76
CA HIS A 155 -2.39 18.53 -2.85
C HIS A 155 -3.72 19.02 -2.25
N ARG A 156 -4.00 20.32 -2.27
CA ARG A 156 -5.19 20.93 -1.64
C ARG A 156 -6.53 20.36 -2.12
N THR A 157 -6.62 19.98 -3.40
CA THR A 157 -7.85 19.46 -4.01
C THR A 157 -8.27 18.16 -3.35
N TYR A 158 -7.29 17.33 -2.99
CA TYR A 158 -7.46 16.08 -2.28
C TYR A 158 -8.11 16.26 -0.91
N HIS A 159 -7.67 17.29 -0.18
CA HIS A 159 -8.20 17.65 1.15
C HIS A 159 -9.47 18.51 1.13
N LEU A 160 -10.10 18.71 -0.03
CA LEU A 160 -11.45 19.26 -0.07
C LEU A 160 -12.46 18.26 0.50
N ASN A 161 -12.19 16.96 0.34
CA ASN A 161 -12.98 15.90 0.97
C ASN A 161 -12.59 15.79 2.45
N LYS A 162 -13.49 16.23 3.33
CA LYS A 162 -13.28 16.26 4.78
C LYS A 162 -13.68 14.97 5.46
N HIS A 163 -14.63 14.26 4.86
CA HIS A 163 -15.08 12.94 5.29
C HIS A 163 -14.96 11.98 4.10
N PRO A 164 -13.76 11.75 3.56
CA PRO A 164 -13.61 10.98 2.33
C PRO A 164 -14.15 9.54 2.43
N ASN A 165 -14.31 8.88 1.30
CA ASN A 165 -14.49 7.43 1.27
C ASN A 165 -13.35 6.81 0.43
N PRO A 166 -13.13 5.49 0.48
CA PRO A 166 -12.02 4.85 -0.21
C PRO A 166 -11.97 5.12 -1.73
N LEU A 167 -13.09 5.43 -2.38
CA LEU A 167 -13.14 5.77 -3.81
C LEU A 167 -12.63 7.19 -4.11
N LEU A 168 -12.59 8.06 -3.10
CA LEU A 168 -12.04 9.42 -3.17
C LEU A 168 -10.54 9.45 -2.87
N ALA A 169 -9.93 8.33 -2.46
CA ALA A 169 -8.49 8.21 -2.12
C ALA A 169 -7.53 8.53 -3.28
N ILE A 170 -8.05 8.78 -4.47
CA ILE A 170 -7.27 9.16 -5.65
C ILE A 170 -7.96 10.26 -6.47
N TYR A 171 -9.06 10.79 -5.94
CA TYR A 171 -9.82 11.83 -6.60
C TYR A 171 -9.15 13.17 -6.31
N ALA A 172 -8.35 13.65 -7.25
CA ALA A 172 -7.61 14.89 -7.12
C ALA A 172 -7.53 15.65 -8.46
N ASP A 173 -6.90 16.82 -8.51
CA ASP A 173 -6.65 17.47 -9.80
C ASP A 173 -5.56 16.75 -10.61
N HIS A 174 -5.49 17.01 -11.92
CA HIS A 174 -4.63 16.26 -12.83
C HIS A 174 -3.14 16.32 -12.48
N LYS A 175 -2.67 17.40 -11.85
CA LYS A 175 -1.27 17.50 -11.45
C LYS A 175 -1.00 16.58 -10.26
N GLN A 176 -1.88 16.61 -9.27
CA GLN A 176 -1.82 15.71 -8.14
C GLN A 176 -1.89 14.24 -8.57
N GLU A 177 -2.86 13.88 -9.42
CA GLU A 177 -2.99 12.53 -9.98
C GLU A 177 -1.70 12.08 -10.69
N PHE A 178 -1.07 12.97 -11.46
CA PHE A 178 0.21 12.67 -12.12
C PHE A 178 1.33 12.40 -11.11
N PHE A 179 1.48 13.24 -10.09
CA PHE A 179 2.51 13.06 -9.06
C PHE A 179 2.27 11.81 -8.21
N ASP A 180 1.03 11.51 -7.86
CA ASP A 180 0.70 10.33 -7.04
C ASP A 180 0.94 9.03 -7.79
N ILE A 181 0.60 8.98 -9.08
CA ILE A 181 0.73 7.77 -9.91
C ILE A 181 2.17 7.57 -10.39
N TRP A 182 2.83 8.64 -10.83
CA TRP A 182 4.12 8.56 -11.52
C TRP A 182 5.22 9.33 -10.80
N GLY A 183 4.99 10.61 -10.51
CA GLY A 183 6.05 11.53 -10.07
C GLY A 183 6.76 11.08 -8.79
N ILE A 184 6.02 10.99 -7.68
CA ILE A 184 6.56 10.61 -6.37
C ILE A 184 7.10 9.18 -6.39
N PRO A 185 6.39 8.17 -6.91
CA PRO A 185 6.94 6.82 -6.99
C PRO A 185 8.26 6.74 -7.77
N LEU A 186 8.41 7.47 -8.88
CA LEU A 186 9.66 7.51 -9.65
C LEU A 186 10.77 8.26 -8.89
N MET A 187 10.46 9.40 -8.28
CA MET A 187 11.41 10.14 -7.46
C MET A 187 11.92 9.30 -6.28
N THR A 188 11.02 8.60 -5.60
CA THR A 188 11.36 7.65 -4.52
C THR A 188 12.24 6.54 -5.07
N TYR A 189 11.85 5.90 -6.17
CA TYR A 189 12.65 4.85 -6.81
C TYR A 189 14.08 5.29 -7.10
N PHE A 190 14.26 6.41 -7.82
CA PHE A 190 15.59 6.90 -8.17
C PHE A 190 16.38 7.36 -6.94
N THR A 191 15.75 8.04 -5.98
CA THR A 191 16.41 8.50 -4.75
C THR A 191 16.95 7.33 -3.95
N MET A 192 16.13 6.29 -3.76
CA MET A 192 16.52 5.09 -3.02
C MET A 192 17.64 4.33 -3.77
N ARG A 193 17.54 4.18 -5.10
CA ARG A 193 18.60 3.57 -5.93
C ARG A 193 19.92 4.35 -5.83
N LEU A 194 19.87 5.68 -5.89
CA LEU A 194 21.05 6.55 -5.76
C LEU A 194 21.70 6.46 -4.37
N LYS A 195 20.90 6.21 -3.32
CA LYS A 195 21.40 5.93 -1.97
C LYS A 195 21.89 4.49 -1.77
N GLY A 196 21.93 3.67 -2.82
CA GLY A 196 22.38 2.28 -2.76
C GLY A 196 21.38 1.33 -2.11
N LEU A 197 20.12 1.73 -1.96
CA LEU A 197 19.08 0.88 -1.40
C LEU A 197 18.51 -0.08 -2.47
N PRO A 198 18.19 -1.32 -2.09
CA PRO A 198 17.59 -2.28 -2.99
C PRO A 198 16.16 -1.85 -3.35
N MET A 199 15.99 -1.42 -4.59
CA MET A 199 14.68 -1.19 -5.22
C MET A 199 14.63 -2.06 -6.46
N GLY A 200 14.55 -3.38 -6.25
CA GLY A 200 14.21 -4.33 -7.31
C GLY A 200 12.72 -4.25 -7.63
N TYR A 201 12.28 -5.05 -8.60
CA TYR A 201 10.88 -5.05 -9.00
C TYR A 201 9.93 -5.42 -7.86
N TYR A 202 10.27 -6.48 -7.12
CA TYR A 202 9.41 -7.01 -6.07
C TYR A 202 9.36 -6.11 -4.83
N GLU A 203 10.49 -5.53 -4.43
CA GLU A 203 10.53 -4.51 -3.38
C GLU A 203 9.63 -3.33 -3.74
N TRP A 204 9.78 -2.82 -4.96
CA TRP A 204 9.03 -1.65 -5.39
C TRP A 204 7.53 -1.98 -5.53
N TYR A 205 7.19 -3.14 -6.08
CA TYR A 205 5.80 -3.61 -6.18
C TYR A 205 5.12 -3.71 -4.82
N ILE A 206 5.81 -4.26 -3.81
CA ILE A 206 5.31 -4.30 -2.42
C ILE A 206 5.11 -2.89 -1.87
N CYS A 207 6.11 -2.02 -1.99
CA CYS A 207 6.01 -0.65 -1.48
C CYS A 207 4.77 0.06 -2.06
N GLN A 208 4.49 -0.15 -3.35
CA GLN A 208 3.33 0.42 -4.02
C GLN A 208 2.01 -0.14 -3.47
N GLN A 209 1.93 -1.43 -3.16
CA GLN A 209 0.75 -2.00 -2.48
C GLN A 209 0.56 -1.42 -1.08
N TYR A 210 1.64 -1.20 -0.33
CA TYR A 210 1.57 -0.57 1.00
C TYR A 210 1.06 0.86 0.92
N VAL A 211 1.56 1.67 -0.01
CA VAL A 211 1.06 3.04 -0.23
C VAL A 211 -0.43 3.01 -0.57
N VAL A 212 -0.85 2.15 -1.51
CA VAL A 212 -2.27 2.02 -1.88
C VAL A 212 -3.11 1.53 -0.70
N PHE A 213 -2.61 0.59 0.11
CA PHE A 213 -3.28 0.16 1.33
C PHE A 213 -3.52 1.34 2.27
N SER A 214 -2.45 2.10 2.60
CA SER A 214 -2.52 3.22 3.52
C SER A 214 -3.49 4.30 3.06
N GLU A 215 -3.46 4.68 1.78
CA GLU A 215 -4.39 5.69 1.25
C GLU A 215 -5.83 5.19 1.30
N VAL A 216 -6.11 3.99 0.77
CA VAL A 216 -7.48 3.44 0.69
C VAL A 216 -8.06 3.17 2.08
N ALA A 217 -7.24 2.67 3.01
CA ALA A 217 -7.64 2.42 4.39
C ALA A 217 -7.80 3.73 5.17
N GLY A 218 -6.87 4.68 5.04
CA GLY A 218 -6.95 6.01 5.68
C GLY A 218 -8.18 6.80 5.25
N HIS A 219 -8.56 6.71 3.96
CA HIS A 219 -9.77 7.35 3.42
C HIS A 219 -11.07 6.62 3.78
N SER A 220 -11.00 5.49 4.48
CA SER A 220 -12.19 4.70 4.79
C SER A 220 -13.08 5.33 5.87
N GLY A 221 -12.51 6.16 6.73
CA GLY A 221 -13.18 6.68 7.92
C GLY A 221 -13.63 5.59 8.89
N LEU A 222 -13.11 4.36 8.81
CA LEU A 222 -13.47 3.28 9.74
C LEU A 222 -13.15 3.65 11.18
N ARG A 223 -14.05 3.30 12.10
CA ARG A 223 -13.83 3.44 13.54
C ARG A 223 -13.04 2.24 14.07
N LEU A 224 -11.75 2.21 13.76
CA LEU A 224 -10.87 1.11 14.13
C LEU A 224 -9.44 1.62 14.32
N TYR A 225 -8.85 1.28 15.47
CA TYR A 225 -7.40 1.39 15.64
C TYR A 225 -6.70 0.30 14.81
N ALA A 226 -6.29 0.69 13.62
CA ALA A 226 -5.54 -0.14 12.67
C ALA A 226 -4.42 0.72 12.07
N PRO A 227 -3.18 0.60 12.59
CA PRO A 227 -2.05 1.32 12.03
C PRO A 227 -1.69 0.81 10.65
N THR A 228 -1.12 1.68 9.81
CA THR A 228 -0.50 1.26 8.55
C THR A 228 0.49 0.12 8.82
N PRO A 229 0.39 -1.02 8.10
CA PRO A 229 1.35 -2.11 8.23
C PRO A 229 2.78 -1.60 8.06
N ASN A 230 3.62 -1.82 9.07
CA ASN A 230 5.02 -1.43 9.04
C ASN A 230 5.87 -2.44 9.81
N LEU A 231 7.06 -2.77 9.30
CA LEU A 231 8.02 -3.64 10.00
C LEU A 231 8.50 -3.03 11.33
N ALA A 232 8.44 -1.70 11.45
CA ALA A 232 8.76 -0.96 12.66
C ALA A 232 7.52 -0.55 13.49
N SER A 233 6.32 -1.10 13.22
CA SER A 233 5.11 -0.75 14.00
C SER A 233 5.29 -0.96 15.50
N TRP A 234 6.07 -1.96 15.92
CA TRP A 234 6.37 -2.19 17.35
C TRP A 234 7.21 -1.06 17.97
N VAL A 235 8.12 -0.45 17.20
CA VAL A 235 8.91 0.71 17.62
C VAL A 235 8.01 1.93 17.70
N MET A 236 7.20 2.17 16.66
CA MET A 236 6.30 3.32 16.64
C MET A 236 5.28 3.27 17.78
N LYS A 237 4.75 2.08 18.07
CA LYS A 237 3.87 1.86 19.21
C LYS A 237 4.55 2.08 20.55
N LEU A 238 5.85 1.76 20.68
CA LEU A 238 6.61 2.03 21.90
C LEU A 238 6.70 3.53 22.20
N PHE A 239 6.75 4.36 21.16
CA PHE A 239 6.82 5.82 21.29
C PHE A 239 5.46 6.52 21.16
N ASP A 240 4.37 5.79 20.95
CA ASP A 240 3.03 6.33 20.66
C ASP A 240 3.04 7.30 19.45
N VAL A 241 3.67 6.85 18.35
CA VAL A 241 3.81 7.65 17.11
C VAL A 241 3.28 6.95 15.88
N ASP A 242 2.73 5.74 16.01
CA ASP A 242 2.09 5.06 14.88
C ASP A 242 0.83 5.81 14.44
N GLU A 243 0.56 5.77 13.14
CA GLU A 243 -0.59 6.43 12.53
C GLU A 243 -1.67 5.40 12.21
N ALA A 244 -2.84 5.55 12.82
CA ALA A 244 -4.01 4.71 12.58
C ALA A 244 -4.94 5.28 11.50
N ILE A 245 -5.89 4.47 11.02
CA ILE A 245 -6.94 4.91 10.11
C ILE A 245 -7.65 6.19 10.61
N GLU A 246 -7.95 6.24 11.91
CA GLU A 246 -8.61 7.39 12.53
C GLU A 246 -7.74 8.66 12.50
N ASP A 247 -6.42 8.53 12.62
CA ASP A 247 -5.48 9.65 12.55
C ASP A 247 -5.44 10.28 11.16
N HIS A 248 -5.44 9.44 10.12
CA HIS A 248 -5.51 9.88 8.73
C HIS A 248 -6.87 10.54 8.41
N ASP A 249 -7.95 10.00 8.95
CA ASP A 249 -9.28 10.61 8.81
C ASP A 249 -9.34 12.00 9.45
N LEU A 250 -8.78 12.15 10.65
CA LEU A 250 -8.65 13.44 11.34
C LEU A 250 -7.77 14.44 10.57
N HIS A 251 -6.71 13.94 9.92
CA HIS A 251 -5.84 14.73 9.07
C HIS A 251 -6.63 15.38 7.92
N HIS A 252 -7.48 14.61 7.23
CA HIS A 252 -8.32 15.12 6.14
C HIS A 252 -9.30 16.20 6.58
N ARG A 253 -9.96 16.01 7.73
CA ARG A 253 -10.93 16.96 8.30
C ARG A 253 -10.32 18.33 8.53
N ARG A 254 -9.11 18.40 9.09
CA ARG A 254 -8.47 19.67 9.45
C ARG A 254 -7.71 20.34 8.31
N GLY A 255 -7.29 19.60 7.27
CA GLY A 255 -6.70 20.17 6.05
C GLY A 255 -5.26 20.68 6.20
N TRP A 256 -4.95 21.91 5.82
CA TRP A 256 -3.57 22.43 5.85
C TRP A 256 -3.36 23.48 6.93
N LYS A 257 -2.14 23.47 7.52
CA LYS A 257 -1.66 24.31 8.63
C LYS A 257 -2.40 24.16 9.97
N HIS A 258 -3.65 23.74 9.97
CA HIS A 258 -4.43 23.41 11.16
C HIS A 258 -4.58 21.90 11.39
N SER A 259 -3.95 21.10 10.54
CA SER A 259 -3.94 19.66 10.63
C SER A 259 -2.69 19.13 11.33
N PHE A 260 -2.66 17.82 11.49
CA PHE A 260 -1.68 17.03 12.22
C PHE A 260 -1.61 15.66 11.53
N ASN A 261 -0.67 14.80 11.94
CA ASN A 261 -0.48 13.47 11.34
C ASN A 261 -0.21 13.55 9.82
N TYR A 262 0.85 14.27 9.43
CA TYR A 262 1.20 14.48 8.02
C TYR A 262 1.96 13.32 7.38
N GLY A 263 2.40 12.35 8.18
CA GLY A 263 2.96 11.11 7.67
C GLY A 263 1.89 10.21 7.04
N LYS A 264 2.35 9.06 6.52
CA LYS A 264 1.46 7.96 6.08
C LYS A 264 1.62 6.68 6.92
N GLN A 265 2.64 6.68 7.77
CA GLN A 265 3.03 5.56 8.64
C GLN A 265 3.17 6.01 10.10
N THR A 266 3.33 7.32 10.34
CA THR A 266 3.64 7.89 11.64
C THR A 266 2.92 9.23 11.78
N ARG A 267 2.49 9.56 13.00
CA ARG A 267 1.83 10.83 13.33
C ARG A 267 2.79 12.04 13.29
N ILE A 268 4.09 11.76 13.27
CA ILE A 268 5.19 12.73 13.18
C ILE A 268 5.65 12.85 11.72
#